data_AF-A0A2G9R876-F1
#
_entry.id   AF-A0A2G9R876-F1
#
_cell.length_a   1.000
_cell.length_b   1.000
_cell.length_c   1.000
_cell.angle_alpha   90.00
_cell.angle_beta   90.00
_cell.angle_gamma   90.00
#
_symmetry.space_group_name_H-M   'P 1'
#
loop_
_entity.id
_entity.type
_entity.pdbx_description
1 polymer ?
#
loop_
_entity_poly.entity_id
_entity_poly.type
_entity_poly.pdbx_seq_one_letter_code
_entity_poly.pdbx_strand_id
1 'polypeptide(L)'
;MNPRLEELVESLTTSGEPELKPEPLKELKKICKSSDEHIRHVYHLLMTQLNQEHAEIRLSAFQIVSELFTRSHQFRTLLIDNFQEFLELTVETDYEQPLPPPKEVAQKMKTLAIKAVQEWHEKFGEAYKKLSLGFHFLKQRKMVKFQACAVEEAPC
;
A
#
# COMPACT_ATOMS: atom_id res chain seq x y z
N MET A 1 20.82 11.01 -4.09
CA MET A 1 19.50 11.69 -3.96
C MET A 1 19.11 12.25 -5.32
N ASN A 2 17.85 12.10 -5.72
CA ASN A 2 17.35 12.51 -7.04
C ASN A 2 16.20 13.52 -6.83
N PRO A 3 16.41 14.82 -7.05
CA PRO A 3 15.44 15.86 -6.71
C PRO A 3 14.13 15.71 -7.50
N ARG A 4 14.21 15.21 -8.73
CA ARG A 4 13.02 14.94 -9.53
C ARG A 4 12.13 13.86 -8.93
N LEU A 5 12.73 12.87 -8.27
CA LEU A 5 11.98 11.81 -7.60
C LEU A 5 11.20 12.36 -6.40
N GLU A 6 11.80 13.29 -5.65
CA GLU A 6 11.16 13.98 -4.53
C GLU A 6 9.98 14.83 -4.99
N GLU A 7 10.17 15.67 -6.02
CA GLU A 7 9.10 16.48 -6.64
C GLU A 7 7.92 15.63 -7.12
N LEU A 8 8.21 14.47 -7.75
CA LEU A 8 7.17 13.58 -8.23
C LEU A 8 6.38 12.93 -7.10
N VAL A 9 7.04 12.49 -6.02
CA VAL A 9 6.35 11.94 -4.85
C VAL A 9 5.51 13.00 -4.17
N GLU A 10 6.05 14.19 -3.94
CA GLU A 10 5.33 15.30 -3.33
C GLU A 10 4.10 15.66 -4.16
N SER A 11 4.27 15.98 -5.44
CA SER A 11 3.17 16.40 -6.31
C SER A 11 2.09 15.33 -6.51
N LEU A 12 2.44 14.05 -6.55
CA LEU A 12 1.47 12.96 -6.64
C LEU A 12 0.66 12.81 -5.35
N THR A 13 1.29 13.04 -4.20
CA THR A 13 0.69 12.75 -2.89
C THR A 13 0.03 13.96 -2.23
N THR A 14 0.31 15.19 -2.68
CA THR A 14 -0.34 16.42 -2.18
C THR A 14 -1.38 16.99 -3.16
N SER A 15 -1.72 16.26 -4.22
CA SER A 15 -2.68 16.73 -5.24
C SER A 15 -4.13 16.86 -4.76
N GLY A 16 -4.51 16.14 -3.70
CA GLY A 16 -5.91 16.02 -3.25
C GLY A 16 -6.80 15.16 -4.16
N GLU A 17 -6.24 14.57 -5.21
CA GLU A 17 -7.00 13.75 -6.17
C GLU A 17 -7.19 12.31 -5.64
N PRO A 18 -8.36 11.69 -5.88
CA PRO A 18 -8.63 10.33 -5.41
C PRO A 18 -7.81 9.25 -6.14
N GLU A 19 -7.25 9.59 -7.30
CA GLU A 19 -6.43 8.73 -8.15
C GLU A 19 -5.17 9.46 -8.62
N LEU A 20 -4.07 8.72 -8.77
CA LEU A 20 -2.79 9.28 -9.23
C LEU A 20 -2.85 9.75 -10.67
N LYS A 21 -2.28 10.93 -10.94
CA LYS A 21 -2.10 11.42 -12.31
C LYS A 21 -1.19 10.47 -13.10
N PRO A 22 -1.61 9.99 -14.28
CA PRO A 22 -0.92 8.91 -14.99
C PRO A 22 0.47 9.32 -15.49
N GLU A 23 0.63 10.55 -15.98
CA GLU A 23 1.89 11.03 -16.55
C GLU A 23 3.00 11.16 -15.48
N PRO A 24 2.81 11.85 -14.33
CA PRO A 24 3.81 11.88 -13.27
C PRO A 24 4.11 10.48 -12.70
N LEU A 25 3.10 9.62 -12.55
CA LEU A 25 3.30 8.25 -12.08
C LEU A 25 4.17 7.42 -13.04
N LYS A 26 3.96 7.58 -14.35
CA LYS A 26 4.77 6.92 -15.38
C LYS A 26 6.23 7.38 -15.32
N GLU A 27 6.46 8.68 -15.10
CA GLU A 27 7.81 9.23 -14.92
C GLU A 27 8.48 8.67 -13.65
N LEU A 28 7.78 8.67 -12.52
CA LEU A 28 8.26 8.11 -11.25
C LEU A 28 8.68 6.66 -11.43
N LYS A 29 7.84 5.84 -12.08
CA LYS A 29 8.15 4.43 -12.39
C LYS A 29 9.40 4.28 -13.26
N LYS A 30 9.59 5.16 -14.24
CA LYS A 30 10.76 5.15 -15.13
C LYS A 30 12.05 5.42 -14.33
N ILE A 31 12.02 6.40 -13.42
CA ILE A 31 13.16 6.71 -12.54
C ILE A 31 13.44 5.51 -11.62
N CYS A 32 12.40 4.97 -10.97
CA CYS A 32 12.51 3.81 -10.08
C CYS A 32 13.16 2.59 -10.75
N LYS A 33 12.85 2.35 -12.04
CA LYS A 33 13.41 1.22 -12.80
C LYS A 33 14.91 1.37 -13.10
N SER A 34 15.46 2.58 -13.01
CA SER A 34 16.84 2.83 -13.43
C SER A 34 17.91 2.36 -12.41
N SER A 35 17.58 2.27 -11.12
CA SER A 35 18.49 1.74 -10.10
C SER A 35 17.79 1.35 -8.80
N ASP A 36 18.37 0.41 -8.07
CA ASP A 36 17.91 0.03 -6.73
C ASP A 36 18.11 1.14 -5.69
N GLU A 37 19.01 2.10 -5.94
CA GLU A 37 19.15 3.29 -5.11
C GLU A 37 17.90 4.18 -5.21
N HIS A 38 17.36 4.36 -6.43
CA HIS A 38 16.10 5.07 -6.60
C HIS A 38 14.92 4.33 -5.94
N ILE A 39 14.93 3.00 -5.96
CA ILE A 39 13.93 2.19 -5.24
C ILE A 39 14.03 2.40 -3.72
N ARG A 40 15.24 2.37 -3.15
CA ARG A 40 15.45 2.66 -1.72
C ARG A 40 15.01 4.08 -1.37
N HIS A 41 15.35 5.05 -2.22
CA HIS A 41 14.97 6.44 -2.00
C HIS A 41 13.45 6.65 -2.04
N VAL A 42 12.77 6.15 -3.08
CA VAL A 42 11.30 6.28 -3.18
C VAL A 42 10.59 5.55 -2.05
N TYR A 43 11.11 4.42 -1.58
CA TYR A 43 10.57 3.72 -0.43
C TYR A 43 10.53 4.62 0.81
N HIS A 44 11.65 5.29 1.14
CA HIS A 44 11.68 6.20 2.29
C HIS A 44 10.75 7.41 2.11
N LEU A 45 10.70 8.00 0.92
CA LEU A 45 9.76 9.09 0.63
C LEU A 45 8.30 8.66 0.82
N LEU A 46 7.94 7.46 0.35
CA LEU A 46 6.58 6.94 0.50
C LEU A 46 6.22 6.60 1.94
N MET A 47 7.16 6.07 2.73
CA MET A 47 6.93 5.85 4.16
C MET A 47 6.73 7.19 4.91
N THR A 48 7.48 8.24 4.55
CA THR A 48 7.25 9.59 5.07
C THR A 48 5.86 10.12 4.73
N GLN A 49 5.38 9.92 3.49
CA GLN A 49 4.03 10.31 3.09
C GLN A 49 2.94 9.48 3.77
N LEU A 50 3.17 8.17 3.97
CA LEU A 50 2.27 7.30 4.72
C LEU A 50 2.17 7.66 6.19
N ASN A 51 3.16 8.36 6.75
CA ASN A 51 3.14 8.79 8.15
C ASN A 51 2.45 10.16 8.36
N GLN A 52 2.08 10.87 7.29
CA GLN A 52 1.41 12.18 7.41
C GLN A 52 0.05 12.07 8.13
N GLU A 53 -0.33 13.08 8.89
CA GLU A 53 -1.63 13.14 9.57
C GLU A 53 -2.77 13.55 8.62
N HIS A 54 -2.83 12.90 7.44
CA HIS A 54 -3.81 13.22 6.40
C HIS A 54 -4.12 12.02 5.50
N ALA A 55 -5.37 11.56 5.47
CA ALA A 55 -5.75 10.32 4.79
C ALA A 55 -5.59 10.40 3.27
N GLU A 56 -5.80 11.55 2.63
CA GLU A 56 -5.61 11.68 1.18
C GLU A 56 -4.15 11.51 0.78
N ILE A 57 -3.22 12.09 1.55
CA ILE A 57 -1.79 11.93 1.33
C ILE A 57 -1.39 10.45 1.49
N ARG A 58 -1.88 9.81 2.57
CA ARG A 58 -1.63 8.38 2.81
C ARG A 58 -2.21 7.51 1.69
N LEU A 59 -3.41 7.82 1.20
CA LEU A 59 -4.05 7.07 0.12
C LEU A 59 -3.24 7.14 -1.17
N SER A 60 -2.82 8.35 -1.58
CA SER A 60 -1.99 8.52 -2.77
C SER A 60 -0.64 7.82 -2.62
N ALA A 61 -0.01 7.91 -1.45
CA ALA A 61 1.23 7.19 -1.16
C ALA A 61 1.03 5.66 -1.24
N PHE A 62 -0.05 5.14 -0.66
CA PHE A 62 -0.41 3.73 -0.72
C PHE A 62 -0.63 3.25 -2.16
N GLN A 63 -1.27 4.04 -3.02
CA GLN A 63 -1.45 3.70 -4.43
C GLN A 63 -0.10 3.51 -5.16
N ILE A 64 0.89 4.35 -4.87
CA ILE A 64 2.27 4.19 -5.41
C ILE A 64 2.94 2.94 -4.82
N VAL A 65 2.84 2.75 -3.50
CA VAL A 65 3.37 1.57 -2.80
C VAL A 65 2.86 0.28 -3.43
N SER A 66 1.55 0.19 -3.70
CA SER A 66 0.93 -1.01 -4.27
C SER A 66 1.43 -1.35 -5.68
N GLU A 67 1.58 -0.33 -6.52
CA GLU A 67 2.16 -0.48 -7.85
C GLU A 67 3.62 -0.96 -7.78
N LEU A 68 4.44 -0.33 -6.95
CA LEU A 68 5.86 -0.65 -6.82
C LEU A 68 6.09 -2.03 -6.19
N PHE A 69 5.28 -2.41 -5.19
CA PHE A 69 5.32 -3.75 -4.58
C PHE A 69 5.12 -4.84 -5.64
N THR A 70 4.13 -4.69 -6.52
CA THR A 70 3.86 -5.70 -7.55
C THR A 70 4.97 -5.79 -8.60
N ARG A 71 5.74 -4.71 -8.80
CA ARG A 71 6.68 -4.57 -9.92
C ARG A 71 8.16 -4.66 -9.57
N SER A 72 8.55 -4.38 -8.34
CA SER A 72 9.96 -4.34 -7.91
C SER A 72 10.23 -5.29 -6.75
N HIS A 73 11.12 -6.27 -6.95
CA HIS A 73 11.55 -7.18 -5.88
C HIS A 73 12.26 -6.43 -4.74
N GLN A 74 13.13 -5.46 -5.07
CA GLN A 74 13.80 -4.64 -4.08
C GLN A 74 12.80 -3.88 -3.21
N PHE A 75 11.77 -3.29 -3.84
CA PHE A 75 10.73 -2.56 -3.10
C PHE A 75 9.92 -3.49 -2.20
N ARG A 76 9.53 -4.68 -2.69
CA ARG A 76 8.85 -5.68 -1.86
C ARG A 76 9.67 -6.06 -0.64
N THR A 77 10.96 -6.31 -0.82
CA THR A 77 11.83 -6.72 0.29
C THR A 77 11.87 -5.66 1.37
N LEU A 78 12.06 -4.39 0.99
CA LEU A 78 12.05 -3.25 1.92
C LEU A 78 10.70 -3.12 2.67
N LEU A 79 9.58 -3.19 1.94
CA LEU A 79 8.26 -3.06 2.57
C LEU A 79 7.94 -4.24 3.50
N ILE A 80 8.30 -5.47 3.11
CA ILE A 80 8.07 -6.67 3.92
C ILE A 80 8.94 -6.68 5.17
N ASP A 81 10.16 -6.11 5.10
CA ASP A 81 11.01 -5.99 6.27
C ASP A 81 10.41 -5.05 7.32
N ASN A 82 9.68 -4.03 6.88
CA ASN A 82 8.95 -3.09 7.73
C ASN A 82 7.42 -3.27 7.70
N PHE A 83 6.95 -4.51 7.56
CA PHE A 83 5.54 -4.76 7.24
C PHE A 83 4.58 -4.36 8.37
N GLN A 84 5.01 -4.46 9.63
CA GLN A 84 4.18 -4.09 10.77
C GLN A 84 3.83 -2.59 10.75
N GLU A 85 4.83 -1.71 10.63
CA GLU A 85 4.62 -0.26 10.55
C GLU A 85 3.71 0.09 9.35
N PHE A 86 3.95 -0.56 8.19
CA PHE A 86 3.08 -0.38 7.02
C PHE A 86 1.61 -0.72 7.31
N LEU A 87 1.33 -1.83 8.01
CA LEU A 87 -0.03 -2.23 8.37
C LEU A 87 -0.66 -1.27 9.38
N GLU A 88 0.09 -0.76 10.35
CA GLU A 88 -0.37 0.24 11.31
C GLU A 88 -0.78 1.54 10.58
N LEU A 89 0.04 1.98 9.62
CA LEU A 89 -0.21 3.22 8.86
C LEU A 89 -1.36 3.14 7.85
N THR A 90 -1.75 1.93 7.42
CA THR A 90 -2.71 1.75 6.31
C THR A 90 -3.98 0.98 6.66
N VAL A 91 -3.96 0.11 7.67
CA VAL A 91 -5.06 -0.80 7.99
C VAL A 91 -5.66 -0.55 9.38
N GLU A 92 -5.12 0.38 10.17
CA GLU A 92 -5.61 0.69 11.52
C GLU A 92 -5.57 -0.55 12.44
N THR A 93 -4.43 -1.22 12.46
CA THR A 93 -4.23 -2.42 13.30
C THR A 93 -4.03 -2.11 14.78
N ASP A 94 -3.78 -0.84 15.10
CA ASP A 94 -3.68 -0.26 16.43
C ASP A 94 -4.87 0.68 16.66
N TYR A 95 -5.67 0.43 17.69
CA TYR A 95 -6.84 1.26 18.04
C TYR A 95 -6.45 2.56 18.74
N GLU A 96 -5.24 2.62 19.31
CA GLU A 96 -4.69 3.84 19.92
C GLU A 96 -4.17 4.81 18.84
N GLN A 97 -3.98 4.33 17.62
CA GLN A 97 -3.54 5.09 16.46
C GLN A 97 -4.52 4.94 15.29
N PRO A 98 -5.70 5.59 15.36
CA PRO A 98 -6.67 5.55 14.28
C PRO A 98 -6.10 6.16 13.00
N LEU A 99 -6.65 5.77 11.84
CA LEU A 99 -6.26 6.43 10.59
C LEU A 99 -6.69 7.91 10.60
N PRO A 100 -5.89 8.82 10.02
CA PRO A 100 -6.16 10.25 10.07
C PRO A 100 -7.44 10.63 9.30
N PRO A 101 -7.99 11.84 9.51
CA PRO A 101 -9.08 12.37 8.68
C PRO A 101 -8.61 12.65 7.23
N PRO A 102 -9.54 12.73 6.25
CA PRO A 102 -10.98 12.49 6.34
C PRO A 102 -11.34 11.00 6.50
N LYS A 103 -12.35 10.70 7.32
CA LYS A 103 -12.75 9.32 7.67
C LYS A 103 -13.12 8.48 6.45
N GLU A 104 -13.83 9.04 5.47
CA GLU A 104 -14.25 8.31 4.27
C GLU A 104 -13.05 7.84 3.44
N VAL A 105 -12.05 8.71 3.28
CA VAL A 105 -10.80 8.41 2.59
C VAL A 105 -10.00 7.36 3.34
N ALA A 106 -9.91 7.47 4.67
CA ALA A 106 -9.26 6.47 5.51
C ALA A 106 -9.90 5.08 5.38
N GLN A 107 -11.24 4.99 5.39
CA GLN A 107 -11.94 3.71 5.21
C GLN A 107 -11.75 3.14 3.79
N LYS A 108 -11.74 4.00 2.76
CA LYS A 108 -11.41 3.60 1.39
C LYS A 108 -9.98 3.02 1.33
N MET A 109 -9.00 3.73 1.88
CA MET A 109 -7.61 3.30 1.93
C MET A 109 -7.47 1.96 2.66
N LYS A 110 -8.07 1.82 3.85
CA LYS A 110 -8.08 0.57 4.63
C LYS A 110 -8.59 -0.61 3.81
N THR A 111 -9.70 -0.42 3.11
CA THR A 111 -10.28 -1.47 2.24
C THR A 111 -9.33 -1.86 1.11
N LEU A 112 -8.73 -0.87 0.44
CA LEU A 112 -7.76 -1.11 -0.64
C LEU A 112 -6.49 -1.79 -0.13
N ALA A 113 -5.99 -1.39 1.05
CA ALA A 113 -4.79 -1.95 1.66
C ALA A 113 -5.00 -3.42 2.05
N ILE A 114 -6.13 -3.76 2.68
CA ILE A 114 -6.46 -5.15 3.01
C ILE A 114 -6.54 -6.02 1.74
N LYS A 115 -7.20 -5.51 0.69
CA LYS A 115 -7.29 -6.21 -0.60
C LYS A 115 -5.91 -6.42 -1.22
N ALA A 116 -5.06 -5.39 -1.23
CA ALA A 116 -3.72 -5.48 -1.76
C ALA A 116 -2.86 -6.51 -1.00
N VAL A 117 -2.93 -6.54 0.33
CA VAL A 117 -2.20 -7.53 1.15
C VAL A 117 -2.67 -8.95 0.83
N GLN A 118 -3.97 -9.16 0.60
CA GLN A 118 -4.49 -10.47 0.15
C GLN A 118 -3.90 -10.86 -1.21
N GLU A 119 -3.96 -9.98 -2.21
CA GLU A 119 -3.41 -10.23 -3.55
C GLU A 119 -1.89 -10.47 -3.52
N TRP A 120 -1.17 -9.73 -2.67
CA TRP A 120 0.27 -9.92 -2.48
C TRP A 120 0.57 -11.27 -1.83
N HIS A 121 -0.21 -11.68 -0.83
CA HIS A 121 -0.06 -12.98 -0.20
C HIS A 121 -0.34 -14.12 -1.19
N GLU A 122 -1.39 -14.02 -2.00
CA GLU A 122 -1.69 -15.02 -3.04
C GLU A 122 -0.55 -15.16 -4.04
N LYS A 123 0.11 -14.05 -4.40
CA LYS A 123 1.17 -14.04 -5.42
C LYS A 123 2.57 -14.33 -4.88
N PHE A 124 2.85 -13.94 -3.64
CA PHE A 124 4.21 -13.92 -3.09
C PHE A 124 4.32 -14.58 -1.71
N GLY A 125 3.23 -14.95 -1.06
CA GLY A 125 3.22 -15.43 0.34
C GLY A 125 4.12 -16.64 0.60
N GLU A 126 4.25 -17.55 -0.37
CA GLU A 126 5.16 -18.70 -0.26
C GLU A 126 6.62 -18.27 -0.09
N ALA A 127 7.05 -17.20 -0.78
CA ALA A 127 8.41 -16.70 -0.75
C ALA A 127 8.69 -15.79 0.46
N TYR A 128 7.67 -15.18 1.07
CA TYR A 128 7.85 -14.20 2.13
C TYR A 128 7.02 -14.54 3.38
N LYS A 129 7.65 -15.23 4.33
CA LYS A 129 7.00 -15.63 5.60
C LYS A 129 6.36 -14.46 6.36
N LYS A 130 7.03 -13.30 6.43
CA LYS A 130 6.52 -12.09 7.09
C LYS A 130 5.22 -11.59 6.46
N LEU A 131 5.12 -11.62 5.12
CA LEU A 131 3.90 -11.25 4.39
C LEU A 131 2.74 -12.20 4.74
N SER A 132 3.00 -13.51 4.74
CA SER A 132 2.00 -14.51 5.11
C SER A 132 1.54 -14.36 6.54
N LEU A 133 2.46 -14.14 7.48
CA LEU A 133 2.10 -13.86 8.88
C LEU A 133 1.21 -12.63 9.02
N GLY A 134 1.56 -11.52 8.35
CA GLY A 134 0.73 -10.32 8.40
C GLY A 134 -0.65 -10.50 7.76
N PHE A 135 -0.74 -11.23 6.63
CA PHE A 135 -2.03 -11.59 6.04
C PHE A 135 -2.88 -12.44 7.01
N HIS A 136 -2.30 -13.47 7.62
CA HIS A 136 -3.01 -14.32 8.59
C HIS A 136 -3.46 -13.53 9.82
N PHE A 137 -2.66 -12.58 10.30
CA PHE A 137 -3.04 -11.66 11.37
C PHE A 137 -4.28 -10.82 11.00
N LEU A 138 -4.30 -10.20 9.81
CA LEU A 138 -5.46 -9.43 9.33
C LEU A 138 -6.72 -10.31 9.19
N LYS A 139 -6.55 -11.55 8.71
CA LYS A 139 -7.62 -12.54 8.61
C LYS A 139 -8.19 -12.91 9.99
N GLN A 140 -7.34 -13.13 11.00
CA GLN A 140 -7.77 -13.45 12.37
C GLN A 140 -8.50 -12.28 13.05
N ARG A 141 -8.05 -11.04 12.80
CA ARG A 141 -8.72 -9.81 13.24
C ARG A 141 -10.04 -9.53 12.52
N LYS A 142 -10.50 -10.42 11.63
CA LYS A 142 -11.70 -10.28 10.78
C LYS A 142 -11.69 -9.03 9.89
N MET A 143 -10.51 -8.49 9.58
CA MET A 143 -10.36 -7.34 8.69
C MET A 143 -10.55 -7.74 7.22
N VAL A 144 -10.20 -8.99 6.89
CA VAL A 144 -10.53 -9.61 5.60
C VAL A 144 -11.95 -10.19 5.69
N LYS A 145 -12.90 -9.62 4.94
CA LYS A 145 -14.24 -10.22 4.80
C LYS A 145 -14.15 -11.37 3.80
N PHE A 146 -14.54 -12.57 4.22
CA PHE A 146 -14.77 -13.68 3.29
C PHE A 146 -16.00 -13.38 2.45
N GLN A 147 -15.83 -13.19 1.15
CA GLN A 147 -16.94 -13.38 0.23
C GLN A 147 -17.13 -14.89 0.11
N ALA A 148 -18.08 -15.44 0.86
CA ALA A 148 -18.58 -16.77 0.57
C ALA A 148 -19.16 -16.71 -0.85
N CYS A 149 -18.57 -17.46 -1.80
CA CYS A 149 -19.28 -17.79 -3.02
C CYS A 149 -20.52 -18.59 -2.60
N ALA A 150 -21.67 -17.91 -2.52
CA ALA A 150 -22.94 -18.60 -2.52
C ALA A 150 -23.08 -19.23 -3.91
N VAL A 151 -22.79 -20.53 -3.99
CA VAL A 151 -23.28 -21.35 -5.08
C VAL A 151 -24.76 -21.54 -4.78
N GLU A 152 -25.62 -20.73 -5.40
CA GLU A 152 -27.04 -21.03 -5.44
C GLU A 152 -27.21 -22.28 -6.32
N GLU A 153 -27.24 -23.44 -5.69
CA GLU A 153 -27.79 -24.64 -6.31
C GLU A 153 -29.31 -24.41 -6.46
N ALA A 154 -29.74 -24.21 -7.70
CA ALA A 154 -31.15 -24.15 -8.06
C ALA A 154 -31.80 -25.52 -7.75
N PRO A 155 -32.96 -25.57 -7.06
CA PRO A 155 -33.68 -26.81 -6.86
C PRO A 155 -34.29 -27.30 -8.18
N CYS A 156 -34.17 -28.60 -8.43
CA CYS A 156 -34.78 -29.33 -9.53
C CYS A 156 -36.30 -29.22 -9.58
#